data_AF-A0A2M7FA09-F1
#
_entry.id   AF-A0A2M7FA09-F1
#
_cell.length_a   1.000
_cell.length_b   1.000
_cell.length_c   1.000
_cell.angle_alpha   90.00
_cell.angle_beta   90.00
_cell.angle_gamma   90.00
#
_symmetry.space_group_name_H-M   'P 1'
#
loop_
_entity.id
_entity.type
_entity.pdbx_description
1 polymer ?
#
loop_
_entity_poly.entity_id
_entity_poly.type
_entity_poly.pdbx_seq_one_letter_code
_entity_poly.pdbx_strand_id
1 'polypeptide(L)'
;MPGLSFDRTKKNVEHLIDYVRNRRKRRPQITVTMVRTTLVEPEIKKALAYWEEKGVKARVLTYENRSGETDEEIAAGNLIPYDACKRPFNTVVITFDGKVVLCCVDYKRKMVMGDLHEESLYDIWNGGKFREVRRLFLDRRKDRIPACRDCRIAD
;
A
#
# COMPACT_ATOMS: atom_id res chain seq x y z
N MET A 1 -1.54 7.30 18.67
CA MET A 1 -0.77 6.06 19.00
C MET A 1 0.52 6.51 19.66
N PRO A 2 0.84 6.08 20.90
CA PRO A 2 2.20 6.25 21.40
C PRO A 2 3.17 5.56 20.43
N GLY A 3 4.26 6.23 20.08
CA GLY A 3 5.24 5.72 19.13
C GLY A 3 5.84 4.40 19.62
N LEU A 4 6.08 3.46 18.69
CA LEU A 4 6.82 2.24 19.00
C LEU A 4 8.30 2.58 19.22
N SER A 5 8.95 1.95 20.20
CA SER A 5 10.40 2.03 20.36
C SER A 5 11.08 1.31 19.20
N PHE A 6 11.87 2.05 18.41
CA PHE A 6 12.63 1.51 17.29
C PHE A 6 13.54 0.36 17.74
N ASP A 7 14.36 0.58 18.77
CA ASP A 7 15.32 -0.41 19.25
C ASP A 7 14.66 -1.69 19.74
N ARG A 8 13.57 -1.56 20.50
CA ARG A 8 12.79 -2.72 20.97
C ARG A 8 12.19 -3.48 19.79
N THR A 9 11.62 -2.77 18.83
CA THR A 9 10.98 -3.38 17.64
C THR A 9 12.02 -4.11 16.79
N LYS A 10 13.15 -3.46 16.50
CA LYS A 10 14.27 -4.03 15.76
C LYS A 10 14.84 -5.28 16.44
N LYS A 11 15.08 -5.23 17.76
CA LYS A 11 15.55 -6.38 18.54
C LYS A 11 14.57 -7.56 18.50
N ASN A 12 13.26 -7.29 18.53
CA ASN A 12 12.25 -8.36 18.43
C ASN A 12 12.25 -9.02 17.03
N VAL A 13 12.44 -8.23 15.97
CA VAL A 13 12.58 -8.76 14.59
C VAL A 13 13.84 -9.61 14.46
N GLU A 14 14.97 -9.16 15.00
CA GLU A 14 16.22 -9.94 15.03
C GLU A 14 16.06 -11.28 15.75
N HIS A 15 15.43 -11.26 16.93
CA HIS A 15 15.13 -12.49 17.67
C HIS A 15 14.30 -13.46 16.82
N LEU A 16 13.26 -12.98 16.13
CA LEU A 16 12.43 -13.81 15.27
C LEU A 16 13.25 -14.44 14.13
N ILE A 17 14.15 -13.69 13.52
CA ILE A 17 15.05 -14.18 12.47
C ILE A 17 15.94 -15.30 13.00
N ASP A 18 16.59 -15.08 14.14
CA ASP A 18 17.47 -16.07 14.76
C ASP A 18 16.70 -17.32 15.18
N TYR A 19 15.49 -17.17 15.72
CA TYR A 19 14.62 -18.28 16.07
C TYR A 19 14.29 -19.17 14.86
N VAL A 20 13.92 -18.56 13.73
CA VAL A 20 13.58 -19.31 12.49
C VAL A 20 14.83 -20.01 11.93
N ARG A 21 15.97 -19.31 11.93
CA ARG A 21 17.26 -19.82 11.45
C ARG A 21 17.76 -21.00 12.28
N ASN A 22 17.79 -20.85 13.61
CA ASN A 22 18.33 -21.86 14.54
C ASN A 22 17.51 -23.14 14.53
N ARG A 23 16.19 -23.04 14.28
CA ARG A 23 15.33 -24.22 14.13
C ARG A 23 15.33 -24.83 12.72
N ARG A 24 16.16 -24.32 11.81
CA ARG A 24 16.24 -24.72 10.39
C ARG A 24 14.87 -24.78 9.72
N LYS A 25 13.94 -23.91 10.13
CA LYS A 25 12.58 -23.90 9.58
C LYS A 25 12.61 -23.18 8.23
N ARG A 26 11.91 -23.72 7.24
CA ARG A 26 11.66 -23.01 5.97
C ARG A 26 10.63 -21.88 6.10
N ARG A 27 9.94 -21.78 7.25
CA ARG A 27 8.87 -20.81 7.52
C ARG A 27 8.84 -20.33 8.99
N PRO A 28 8.32 -19.12 9.24
CA PRO A 28 7.83 -18.14 8.27
C PRO A 28 8.95 -17.53 7.42
N GLN A 29 8.62 -17.09 6.21
CA GLN A 29 9.50 -16.20 5.46
C GLN A 29 9.36 -14.80 6.04
N ILE A 30 10.49 -14.16 6.34
CA ILE A 30 10.52 -12.81 6.91
C ILE A 30 10.91 -11.85 5.78
N THR A 31 10.18 -10.74 5.67
CA THR A 31 10.50 -9.65 4.75
C THR A 31 10.30 -8.34 5.49
N VAL A 32 11.32 -7.49 5.49
CA VAL A 32 11.21 -6.14 6.05
C VAL A 32 10.83 -5.20 4.93
N THR A 33 9.75 -4.43 5.12
CA THR A 33 9.28 -3.48 4.13
C THR A 33 9.31 -2.08 4.73
N MET A 34 9.81 -1.12 3.97
CA MET A 34 9.81 0.30 4.31
C MET A 34 9.18 1.10 3.17
N VAL A 35 8.67 2.29 3.47
CA VAL A 35 8.21 3.25 2.47
C VAL A 35 9.30 4.30 2.31
N ARG A 36 9.66 4.64 1.07
CA ARG A 36 10.63 5.70 0.78
C ARG A 36 10.00 7.05 1.11
N THR A 37 10.48 7.67 2.19
CA THR A 37 10.11 9.02 2.63
C THR A 37 11.37 9.86 2.84
N THR A 38 11.24 11.18 2.95
CA THR A 38 12.36 12.08 3.24
C THR A 38 13.10 11.70 4.52
N LEU A 39 12.37 11.19 5.53
CA LEU A 39 12.92 10.75 6.81
C LEU A 39 13.79 9.49 6.71
N VAL A 40 13.47 8.58 5.79
CA VAL A 40 14.10 7.25 5.70
C VAL A 40 15.10 7.19 4.56
N GLU A 41 14.92 8.00 3.51
CA GLU A 41 15.72 7.98 2.27
C GLU A 41 17.23 7.99 2.49
N PRO A 42 17.81 8.83 3.37
CA PRO A 42 19.26 8.82 3.63
C PRO A 42 19.78 7.48 4.17
N GLU A 43 18.92 6.70 4.84
CA GLU A 43 19.28 5.45 5.50
C GLU A 43 18.88 4.20 4.72
N ILE A 44 18.15 4.32 3.60
CA ILE A 44 17.64 3.15 2.85
C ILE A 44 18.76 2.18 2.48
N LYS A 45 19.88 2.66 1.92
CA LYS A 45 21.00 1.79 1.51
C LYS A 45 21.58 1.00 2.69
N LYS A 46 21.73 1.67 3.84
CA LYS A 46 22.21 1.06 5.09
C LYS A 46 21.21 0.03 5.60
N ALA A 47 19.92 0.35 5.57
CA ALA A 47 18.87 -0.56 6.02
C ALA A 47 18.78 -1.81 5.13
N LEU A 48 18.86 -1.67 3.80
CA LEU A 48 18.87 -2.81 2.87
C LEU A 48 20.02 -3.77 3.16
N ALA A 49 21.25 -3.24 3.21
CA ALA A 49 22.45 -4.04 3.50
C ALA A 49 22.34 -4.75 4.86
N TYR A 50 21.84 -4.06 5.89
CA TYR A 50 21.67 -4.60 7.22
C TYR A 50 20.76 -5.84 7.26
N TRP A 51 19.62 -5.80 6.56
CA TRP A 51 18.67 -6.90 6.53
C TRP A 51 19.13 -8.04 5.62
N GLU A 52 19.80 -7.73 4.51
CA GLU A 52 20.38 -8.71 3.60
C GLU A 52 21.47 -9.55 4.27
N GLU A 53 22.36 -8.92 5.06
CA GLU A 53 23.36 -9.62 5.87
C GLU A 53 22.71 -10.60 6.87
N LYS A 54 21.52 -10.27 7.36
CA LYS A 54 20.71 -11.15 8.22
C LYS A 54 19.90 -12.18 7.43
N GLY A 55 20.11 -12.32 6.13
CA GLY A 55 19.43 -13.29 5.27
C GLY A 55 17.94 -13.00 5.12
N VAL A 56 17.52 -11.75 5.28
CA VAL A 56 16.14 -11.31 5.18
C VAL A 56 15.97 -10.41 3.97
N LYS A 57 14.93 -10.69 3.18
CA LYS A 57 14.57 -9.81 2.06
C LYS A 57 14.11 -8.46 2.60
N ALA A 58 14.71 -7.37 2.12
CA ALA A 58 14.21 -6.03 2.37
C ALA A 58 13.54 -5.46 1.10
N ARG A 59 12.48 -4.67 1.29
CA ARG A 59 11.74 -4.02 0.21
C ARG A 59 11.52 -2.55 0.52
N VAL A 60 11.71 -1.72 -0.48
CA VAL A 60 11.32 -0.31 -0.44
C VAL A 60 10.09 -0.15 -1.31
N LEU A 61 9.02 0.40 -0.74
CA LEU A 61 7.82 0.78 -1.45
C LEU A 61 7.85 2.27 -1.76
N THR A 62 7.34 2.64 -2.92
CA THR A 62 7.08 4.02 -3.28
C THR A 62 6.04 4.63 -2.35
N TYR A 63 6.23 5.90 -2.00
CA TYR A 63 5.25 6.67 -1.25
C TYR A 63 4.02 6.95 -2.12
N GLU A 64 2.83 6.76 -1.55
CA GLU A 64 1.56 7.10 -2.19
C GLU A 64 0.81 8.08 -1.29
N ASN A 65 0.33 9.20 -1.83
CA ASN A 65 -0.29 10.28 -1.04
C ASN A 65 -1.71 9.97 -0.51
N ARG A 66 -2.09 8.68 -0.51
CA ARG A 66 -3.38 8.16 -0.05
C ARG A 66 -4.61 8.93 -0.57
N SER A 67 -4.61 9.30 -1.85
CA SER A 67 -5.70 10.08 -2.47
C SER A 67 -5.80 11.51 -1.90
N GLY A 68 -4.66 12.14 -1.61
CA GLY A 68 -4.58 13.50 -1.07
C GLY A 68 -4.84 13.60 0.44
N GLU A 69 -4.66 12.49 1.18
CA GLU A 69 -5.02 12.39 2.60
C GLU A 69 -3.81 12.25 3.54
N THR A 70 -2.60 12.31 2.99
CA THR A 70 -1.35 12.26 3.75
C THR A 70 -0.51 13.49 3.46
N ASP A 71 0.39 13.80 4.39
CA ASP A 71 1.37 14.87 4.23
C ASP A 71 2.24 14.62 2.97
N GLU A 72 2.31 15.61 2.09
CA GLU A 72 3.09 15.51 0.86
C GLU A 72 4.56 15.84 1.09
N GLU A 73 4.90 16.55 2.17
CA GLU A 73 6.29 16.96 2.51
C GLU A 73 7.18 15.78 2.91
N ILE A 74 6.58 14.67 3.35
CA ILE A 74 7.31 13.44 3.68
C ILE A 74 7.62 12.58 2.46
N ALA A 75 7.09 12.91 1.28
CA ALA A 75 7.42 12.20 0.05
C ALA A 75 8.88 12.50 -0.36
N ALA A 76 9.69 11.46 -0.48
CA ALA A 76 11.02 11.60 -1.08
C ALA A 76 10.88 11.56 -2.60
N GLY A 77 11.11 12.70 -3.25
CA GLY A 77 10.87 12.91 -4.68
C GLY A 77 9.62 13.76 -4.95
N ASN A 78 9.34 14.01 -6.23
CA ASN A 78 8.16 14.74 -6.64
C ASN A 78 6.92 13.83 -6.65
N LEU A 79 5.79 14.36 -6.21
CA LEU A 79 4.52 13.66 -6.31
C LEU A 79 3.93 13.82 -7.71
N ILE A 80 3.92 12.71 -8.46
CA ILE A 80 3.41 12.66 -9.83
C ILE A 80 2.04 11.95 -9.89
N PRO A 81 1.16 12.32 -10.83
CA PRO A 81 -0.07 11.58 -11.08
C PRO A 81 0.21 10.09 -11.38
N TYR A 82 -0.46 9.19 -10.65
CA TYR A 82 -0.31 7.75 -10.92
C TYR A 82 -1.19 7.29 -12.09
N ASP A 83 -0.73 7.50 -13.32
CA ASP A 83 -1.52 7.20 -14.54
C ASP A 83 -1.53 5.71 -14.91
N ALA A 84 -0.46 4.98 -14.58
CA ALA A 84 -0.33 3.55 -14.88
C ALA A 84 -0.94 2.63 -13.79
N CYS A 85 -1.92 3.14 -13.01
CA CYS A 85 -2.53 2.38 -11.93
C CYS A 85 -3.37 1.21 -12.46
N LYS A 86 -3.04 -0.01 -12.04
CA LYS A 86 -3.73 -1.25 -12.46
C LYS A 86 -4.84 -1.69 -11.49
N ARG A 87 -4.91 -1.09 -10.29
CA ARG A 87 -5.79 -1.52 -9.20
C ARG A 87 -7.28 -1.60 -9.60
N PRO A 88 -7.85 -0.65 -10.37
CA PRO A 88 -9.24 -0.75 -10.82
C PRO A 88 -9.57 -2.00 -11.66
N PHE A 89 -8.57 -2.66 -12.23
CA PHE A 89 -8.72 -3.78 -13.15
C PHE A 89 -8.42 -5.13 -12.52
N ASN A 90 -7.71 -5.17 -11.39
CA ASN A 90 -7.23 -6.44 -10.81
C ASN A 90 -7.24 -6.49 -9.28
N THR A 91 -7.73 -5.45 -8.60
CA THR A 91 -7.72 -5.38 -7.13
C THR A 91 -9.11 -5.06 -6.61
N VAL A 92 -9.55 -5.85 -5.62
CA VAL A 92 -10.74 -5.60 -4.81
C VAL A 92 -10.29 -5.30 -3.39
N VAL A 93 -10.90 -4.31 -2.74
CA VAL A 93 -10.67 -4.02 -1.33
C VAL A 93 -11.99 -4.11 -0.57
N ILE A 94 -12.04 -5.01 0.41
CA ILE A 94 -13.16 -5.21 1.30
C ILE A 94 -12.76 -4.67 2.67
N THR A 95 -13.54 -3.73 3.19
CA THR A 95 -13.32 -3.17 4.53
C THR A 95 -13.82 -4.12 5.60
N PHE A 96 -13.40 -3.91 6.85
CA PHE A 96 -13.75 -4.80 7.97
C PHE A 96 -15.27 -4.96 8.20
N ASP A 97 -16.06 -3.95 7.79
CA ASP A 97 -17.51 -3.89 7.91
C ASP A 97 -18.25 -4.39 6.65
N GLY A 98 -17.54 -4.99 5.68
CA GLY A 98 -18.15 -5.62 4.50
C GLY A 98 -18.34 -4.69 3.30
N LYS A 99 -17.99 -3.40 3.40
CA LYS A 99 -18.05 -2.48 2.25
C LYS A 99 -16.93 -2.80 1.26
N VAL A 100 -17.25 -2.72 -0.03
CA VAL A 100 -16.25 -2.76 -1.11
C VAL A 100 -15.89 -1.34 -1.48
N VAL A 101 -14.61 -0.98 -1.45
CA VAL A 101 -14.10 0.34 -1.85
C VAL A 101 -13.21 0.25 -3.08
N LEU A 102 -13.02 1.37 -3.77
CA LEU A 102 -12.31 1.36 -5.06
C LEU A 102 -10.86 0.87 -4.96
N CYS A 103 -10.14 1.25 -3.90
CA CYS A 103 -8.70 1.02 -3.80
C CYS A 103 -8.20 1.06 -2.35
N CYS A 104 -7.07 0.43 -2.06
CA CYS A 104 -6.46 0.43 -0.72
C CYS A 104 -5.91 1.81 -0.29
N VAL A 105 -5.75 2.74 -1.24
CA VAL A 105 -5.38 4.13 -0.96
C VAL A 105 -6.58 5.02 -0.67
N ASP A 106 -7.79 4.57 -1.03
CA ASP A 106 -9.06 5.25 -0.72
C ASP A 106 -9.56 4.90 0.69
N TYR A 107 -8.70 5.11 1.70
CA TYR A 107 -8.99 4.64 3.06
C TYR A 107 -10.10 5.45 3.75
N LYS A 108 -10.33 6.69 3.30
CA LYS A 108 -11.48 7.53 3.69
C LYS A 108 -12.79 7.09 3.02
N ARG A 109 -12.73 6.10 2.13
CA ARG A 109 -13.89 5.52 1.44
C ARG A 109 -14.65 6.55 0.59
N LYS A 110 -13.92 7.43 -0.11
CA LYS A 110 -14.49 8.40 -1.07
C LYS A 110 -15.35 7.71 -2.12
N MET A 111 -15.01 6.47 -2.49
CA MET A 111 -15.72 5.66 -3.47
C MET A 111 -16.10 4.29 -2.88
N VAL A 112 -17.28 4.21 -2.26
CA VAL A 112 -17.91 2.93 -1.89
C VAL A 112 -18.54 2.31 -3.14
N MET A 113 -17.99 1.17 -3.54
CA MET A 113 -18.35 0.44 -4.76
C MET A 113 -19.54 -0.51 -4.55
N GLY A 114 -19.74 -0.99 -3.31
CA GLY A 114 -20.86 -1.85 -2.96
C GLY A 114 -20.78 -2.31 -1.50
N ASP A 115 -21.71 -3.18 -1.11
CA ASP A 115 -21.78 -3.79 0.21
C ASP A 115 -22.08 -5.28 0.11
N LEU A 116 -21.24 -6.11 0.73
CA LEU A 116 -21.39 -7.57 0.70
C LEU A 116 -22.56 -8.09 1.55
N HIS A 117 -23.18 -7.25 2.37
CA HIS A 117 -24.43 -7.59 3.05
C HIS A 117 -25.65 -7.52 2.12
N GLU A 118 -25.54 -6.83 0.99
CA GLU A 118 -26.65 -6.55 0.07
C GLU A 118 -26.46 -7.18 -1.32
N GLU A 119 -25.22 -7.21 -1.82
CA GLU A 119 -24.89 -7.65 -3.19
C GLU A 119 -23.72 -8.65 -3.18
N SER A 120 -23.71 -9.58 -4.15
CA SER A 120 -22.57 -10.49 -4.29
C SER A 120 -21.32 -9.73 -4.74
N LEU A 121 -20.13 -10.21 -4.37
CA LEU A 121 -18.88 -9.61 -4.82
C LEU A 121 -18.77 -9.59 -6.36
N TYR A 122 -19.30 -10.62 -7.03
CA TYR A 122 -19.31 -10.71 -8.49
C TYR A 122 -20.14 -9.57 -9.11
N ASP A 123 -21.32 -9.30 -8.56
CA ASP A 123 -22.21 -8.25 -9.06
C ASP A 123 -21.63 -6.87 -8.81
N ILE A 124 -21.02 -6.64 -7.64
CA ILE A 124 -20.32 -5.39 -7.32
C ILE A 124 -19.17 -5.17 -8.33
N TRP A 125 -18.30 -6.16 -8.52
CA TRP A 125 -17.11 -6.06 -9.37
C TRP A 125 -17.44 -5.84 -10.86
N ASN A 126 -18.52 -6.45 -11.33
CA ASN A 126 -19.01 -6.30 -12.71
C ASN A 126 -20.09 -5.21 -12.86
N GLY A 127 -20.45 -4.56 -11.75
CA GLY A 127 -21.49 -3.56 -11.66
C GLY A 127 -21.14 -2.22 -12.32
N GLY A 128 -22.11 -1.31 -12.36
CA GLY A 128 -21.98 -0.01 -13.04
C GLY A 128 -20.82 0.84 -12.51
N LYS A 129 -20.62 0.89 -11.19
CA LYS A 129 -19.57 1.72 -10.57
C LYS A 129 -18.16 1.30 -11.01
N PHE A 130 -17.83 0.01 -10.93
CA PHE A 130 -16.51 -0.48 -11.36
C PHE A 130 -16.32 -0.36 -12.88
N ARG A 131 -17.36 -0.65 -13.68
CA ARG A 131 -17.30 -0.46 -15.13
C ARG A 131 -17.03 0.99 -15.51
N GLU A 132 -17.69 1.94 -14.85
CA GLU A 132 -17.49 3.37 -15.11
C GLU A 132 -16.08 3.83 -14.75
N VAL A 133 -15.56 3.42 -13.58
CA VAL A 133 -14.18 3.71 -13.19
C VAL A 133 -13.19 3.15 -14.22
N ARG A 134 -13.33 1.88 -14.61
CA ARG A 134 -12.43 1.26 -15.61
C ARG A 134 -12.48 1.99 -16.95
N ARG A 135 -13.68 2.36 -17.41
CA ARG A 135 -13.89 3.16 -18.62
C ARG A 135 -13.18 4.52 -18.53
N LEU A 136 -13.37 5.25 -17.44
CA LEU A 136 -12.69 6.54 -17.21
C LEU A 136 -11.16 6.40 -17.17
N PHE A 137 -10.63 5.32 -16.59
CA PHE A 137 -9.19 5.03 -16.63
C PHE A 137 -8.68 4.77 -18.05
N LEU A 138 -9.40 3.95 -18.84
CA LEU A 138 -9.03 3.66 -20.24
C LEU A 138 -9.08 4.92 -21.12
N ASP A 139 -10.04 5.81 -20.84
CA ASP A 139 -10.20 7.09 -21.54
C ASP A 139 -9.20 8.17 -21.08
N ARG A 140 -8.27 7.86 -20.15
CA ARG A 140 -7.36 8.83 -19.51
C ARG A 140 -8.07 9.99 -18.80
N ARG A 141 -9.28 9.74 -18.27
CA ARG A 141 -10.13 10.71 -17.54
C ARG A 141 -10.21 10.40 -16.04
N LYS A 142 -9.07 10.03 -15.45
CA LYS A 142 -9.02 9.67 -14.01
C LYS A 142 -9.33 10.85 -13.09
N ASP A 143 -9.14 12.08 -13.56
CA ASP A 143 -9.53 13.33 -12.91
C ASP A 143 -11.04 13.35 -12.59
N ARG A 144 -11.86 12.60 -13.33
CA ARG A 144 -13.30 12.48 -13.06
C ARG A 144 -13.64 11.47 -11.96
N ILE A 145 -12.67 10.70 -11.48
CA ILE A 145 -12.85 9.69 -10.43
C ILE A 145 -12.43 10.31 -9.08
N PRO A 146 -13.36 10.53 -8.14
CA PRO A 146 -13.07 11.26 -6.89
C PRO A 146 -11.83 10.76 -6.14
N ALA A 147 -11.68 9.45 -5.97
CA ALA A 147 -10.53 8.88 -5.26
C ALA A 147 -9.23 8.85 -6.09
N CYS A 148 -9.28 9.07 -7.41
CA CYS A 148 -8.09 9.01 -8.28
C CYS A 148 -7.61 10.39 -8.75
N ARG A 149 -8.48 11.40 -8.74
CA ARG A 149 -8.16 12.79 -9.10
C ARG A 149 -6.93 13.31 -8.35
N ASP A 150 -6.90 13.07 -7.05
CA ASP A 150 -5.86 13.57 -6.14
C ASP A 150 -4.81 12.51 -5.81
N CYS A 151 -4.87 11.33 -6.45
CA CYS A 151 -3.90 10.27 -6.20
C CYS A 151 -2.56 10.57 -6.89
N ARG A 152 -1.50 10.62 -6.09
CA ARG A 152 -0.12 10.83 -6.50
C ARG A 152 0.80 9.78 -5.88
N ILE A 153 1.90 9.49 -6.57
CA ILE A 153 3.00 8.66 -6.09
C ILE A 153 4.31 9.43 -6.20
N ALA A 154 5.29 9.14 -5.35
CA ALA A 154 6.63 9.67 -5.49
C ALA A 154 7.34 9.07 -6.72
N ASP A 155 8.10 9.88 -7.45
CA ASP A 155 8.93 9.48 -8.60
C ASP A 155 10.22 8.72 -8.22
#